data_AF-A0AB34U1S2-F1
#
_entry.id   AF-A0AB34U1S2-F1
#
_cell.length_a   1.000
_cell.length_b   1.000
_cell.length_c   1.000
_cell.angle_alpha   90.00
_cell.angle_beta   90.00
_cell.angle_gamma   90.00
#
_symmetry.space_group_name_H-M   'P 1'
#
loop_
_entity.id
_entity.type
_entity.pdbx_description
1 polymer ?
#
loop_
_entity_poly.entity_id
_entity_poly.type
_entity_poly.pdbx_seq_one_letter_code
_entity_poly.pdbx_strand_id
1 'polypeptide(L)'
;MSLTVIQQLRSSRSYQRLVIGIALSVLLVGCSSTPSGGVRVVDRNGNAVAQRPTVTTGQYVVRRGDTLFSIAFRYGWDWKALAARNQIPEPFTIKPGQTIRFDGRSSSTQDVASTSGAGRPVTSTSTSTSSSGSVKTTVISKPVAVVPVVIPPSATTGTGPAGKSPTGWTWPSSGILIGKFSSNGSLNKGIDIAGDLGQPVLAASDGSVVYAGSGLRGYGELIIIKHSDTYVSAYGHNRRLLVREGQQVKAGQTIAEMGSTGTDRVKLHFEIRRQGKPVDPLGFLPRR
;
A
#
# COMPACT_ATOMS: atom_id res chain seq x y z
N MET A 1 9.04 -59.34 -86.26
CA MET A 1 9.95 -59.56 -85.10
C MET A 1 9.86 -58.30 -84.25
N SER A 2 9.09 -58.35 -83.17
CA SER A 2 8.55 -57.18 -82.47
C SER A 2 9.51 -56.68 -81.37
N LEU A 3 9.73 -55.37 -81.35
CA LEU A 3 10.41 -54.65 -80.27
C LEU A 3 9.36 -54.21 -79.23
N THR A 4 9.49 -54.68 -77.99
CA THR A 4 8.60 -54.30 -76.88
C THR A 4 9.33 -53.32 -75.97
N VAL A 5 8.82 -52.09 -75.93
CA VAL A 5 9.26 -50.97 -75.08
C VAL A 5 8.78 -51.20 -73.64
N ILE A 6 9.68 -51.20 -72.65
CA ILE A 6 9.32 -51.22 -71.23
C ILE A 6 9.41 -49.77 -70.68
N GLN A 7 8.25 -49.18 -70.39
CA GLN A 7 8.12 -47.85 -69.77
C GLN A 7 8.50 -47.87 -68.28
N GLN A 8 9.47 -47.03 -67.90
CA GLN A 8 9.68 -46.57 -66.52
C GLN A 8 8.62 -45.52 -66.15
N LEU A 9 7.63 -45.90 -65.35
CA LEU A 9 6.71 -44.95 -64.70
C LEU A 9 6.53 -45.29 -63.22
N ARG A 10 7.62 -45.22 -62.45
CA ARG A 10 7.59 -45.22 -60.97
C ARG A 10 8.73 -44.36 -60.45
N SER A 11 8.52 -43.06 -60.26
CA SER A 11 9.46 -42.25 -59.46
C SER A 11 8.96 -40.84 -59.11
N SER A 12 8.15 -40.18 -59.93
CA SER A 12 7.84 -38.75 -59.71
C SER A 12 7.10 -38.45 -58.39
N ARG A 13 6.08 -39.24 -58.03
CA ARG A 13 5.31 -39.03 -56.78
C ARG A 13 6.10 -39.36 -55.51
N SER A 14 7.01 -40.33 -55.59
CA SER A 14 7.87 -40.72 -54.46
C SER A 14 8.95 -39.68 -54.21
N TYR A 15 9.54 -39.16 -55.30
CA TYR A 15 10.54 -38.09 -55.25
C TYR A 15 9.94 -36.78 -54.73
N GLN A 16 8.73 -36.43 -55.16
CA GLN A 16 8.03 -35.24 -54.67
C GLN A 16 7.71 -35.31 -53.17
N ARG A 17 7.33 -36.49 -52.65
CA ARG A 17 7.10 -36.69 -51.21
C ARG A 17 8.40 -36.62 -50.40
N LEU A 18 9.51 -37.12 -50.96
CA LEU A 18 10.81 -37.06 -50.32
C LEU A 18 11.35 -35.62 -50.26
N VAL A 19 11.19 -34.84 -51.33
CA VAL A 19 11.57 -33.41 -51.36
C VAL A 19 10.71 -32.57 -50.40
N ILE A 20 9.40 -32.82 -50.33
CA ILE A 20 8.52 -32.13 -49.35
C ILE A 20 8.92 -32.49 -47.92
N GLY A 21 9.25 -33.75 -47.64
CA GLY A 21 9.71 -34.19 -46.31
C GLY A 21 11.01 -33.49 -45.88
N ILE A 22 11.98 -33.39 -46.79
CA ILE A 22 13.25 -32.69 -46.52
C ILE A 22 13.01 -31.19 -46.32
N ALA A 23 12.18 -30.55 -47.15
CA ALA A 23 11.84 -29.14 -47.00
C ALA A 23 11.14 -28.83 -45.67
N LEU A 24 10.28 -29.73 -45.17
CA LEU A 24 9.63 -29.58 -43.87
C LEU A 24 10.62 -29.71 -42.70
N SER A 25 11.63 -30.57 -42.83
CA SER A 25 12.64 -30.79 -41.78
C SER A 25 13.65 -29.64 -41.63
N VAL A 26 13.90 -28.85 -42.68
CA VAL A 26 14.81 -27.69 -42.63
C VAL A 26 14.15 -26.47 -41.96
N LEU A 27 12.81 -26.42 -41.90
CA LEU A 27 12.07 -25.32 -41.25
C LEU A 27 12.01 -25.42 -39.71
N LEU A 28 12.51 -26.50 -39.10
CA LEU A 28 12.52 -26.69 -37.64
C LEU A 28 13.87 -26.39 -36.95
N VAL A 29 14.86 -25.85 -37.65
CA VAL A 29 16.08 -25.35 -37.03
C VAL A 29 15.84 -23.94 -36.45
N GLY A 30 15.11 -23.90 -35.34
CA GLY A 30 14.97 -22.72 -34.49
C GLY A 30 16.25 -22.51 -33.68
N CYS A 31 16.84 -21.32 -33.76
CA CYS A 31 18.03 -20.92 -33.02
C CYS A 31 17.82 -21.07 -31.49
N SER A 32 18.52 -22.02 -30.86
CA SER A 32 18.76 -22.02 -29.42
C SER A 32 19.95 -21.11 -29.10
N SER A 33 19.74 -19.80 -29.12
CA SER A 33 20.73 -18.83 -28.65
C SER A 33 20.66 -18.73 -27.12
N THR A 34 21.56 -19.41 -26.42
CA THR A 34 21.76 -19.27 -24.98
C THR A 34 22.32 -17.88 -24.69
N PRO A 35 21.66 -16.99 -23.93
CA PRO A 35 22.29 -15.75 -23.50
C PRO A 35 23.37 -16.09 -22.47
N SER A 36 24.63 -15.80 -22.80
CA SER A 36 25.75 -15.78 -21.85
C SER A 36 25.62 -14.57 -20.90
N GLY A 37 24.53 -14.54 -20.13
CA GLY A 37 24.33 -13.63 -19.01
C GLY A 37 24.68 -14.35 -17.72
N GLY A 38 25.97 -14.52 -17.44
CA GLY A 38 26.44 -15.06 -16.18
C GLY A 38 25.90 -14.21 -15.02
N VAL A 39 25.04 -14.80 -14.19
CA VAL A 39 24.67 -14.23 -12.90
C VAL A 39 25.95 -14.18 -12.07
N ARG A 40 26.54 -12.99 -11.95
CA ARG A 40 27.58 -12.73 -10.96
C ARG A 40 26.89 -12.85 -9.60
N VAL A 41 27.11 -13.96 -8.89
CA VAL A 41 26.85 -14.01 -7.45
C VAL A 41 27.89 -13.08 -6.84
N VAL A 42 27.47 -11.84 -6.59
CA VAL A 42 28.25 -10.93 -5.74
C VAL A 42 27.98 -11.39 -4.32
N ASP A 43 28.99 -11.98 -3.69
CA ASP A 43 29.03 -12.14 -2.25
C ASP A 43 29.04 -10.74 -1.61
N ARG A 44 27.85 -10.21 -1.31
CA ARG A 44 27.73 -9.04 -0.42
C ARG A 44 27.84 -9.52 1.01
N ASN A 45 29.08 -9.80 1.43
CA ASN A 45 29.46 -9.59 2.81
C ASN A 45 29.49 -8.06 3.06
N GLY A 46 28.36 -7.54 3.53
CA GLY A 46 28.21 -6.13 3.86
C GLY A 46 26.76 -5.87 4.27
N ASN A 47 26.57 -5.46 5.52
CA ASN A 47 25.32 -5.05 6.14
C ASN A 47 24.65 -3.87 5.40
N ALA A 48 24.10 -4.12 4.21
CA ALA A 48 23.30 -3.18 3.45
C ALA A 48 21.96 -3.85 3.14
N VAL A 49 20.96 -3.48 3.92
CA VAL A 49 19.56 -3.92 3.82
C VAL A 49 19.11 -3.85 2.36
N ALA A 50 18.95 -5.01 1.71
CA ALA A 50 18.43 -5.11 0.36
C ALA A 50 16.90 -4.91 0.36
N GLN A 51 16.48 -3.67 0.58
CA GLN A 51 15.13 -3.20 0.28
C GLN A 51 14.98 -3.17 -1.25
N ARG A 52 13.89 -3.72 -1.80
CA ARG A 52 13.56 -3.54 -3.22
C ARG A 52 13.64 -2.06 -3.58
N PRO A 53 14.23 -1.67 -4.73
CA PRO A 53 14.38 -0.27 -5.08
C PRO A 53 12.99 0.34 -5.20
N THR A 54 12.71 1.35 -4.37
CA THR A 54 11.69 2.37 -4.67
C THR A 54 11.87 2.78 -6.13
N VAL A 55 10.79 2.95 -6.89
CA VAL A 55 10.90 3.37 -8.30
C VAL A 55 11.60 4.72 -8.36
N THR A 56 12.88 4.77 -8.76
CA THR A 56 13.70 6.00 -8.69
C THR A 56 13.62 6.86 -9.95
N THR A 57 12.97 6.35 -11.00
CA THR A 57 12.80 7.01 -12.30
C THR A 57 11.47 6.60 -12.92
N GLY A 58 10.92 7.48 -13.77
CA GLY A 58 9.70 7.22 -14.52
C GLY A 58 8.57 8.21 -14.22
N GLN A 59 7.42 7.96 -14.85
CA GLN A 59 6.22 8.77 -14.73
C GLN A 59 4.97 7.89 -14.63
N TYR A 60 3.92 8.43 -14.01
CA TYR A 60 2.62 7.79 -13.88
C TYR A 60 1.51 8.78 -14.22
N VAL A 61 0.57 8.36 -15.07
CA VAL A 61 -0.62 9.15 -15.36
C VAL A 61 -1.71 8.77 -14.37
N VAL A 62 -2.17 9.75 -13.58
CA VAL A 62 -3.19 9.61 -12.56
C VAL A 62 -4.47 9.07 -13.17
N ARG A 63 -5.03 8.03 -12.55
CA ARG A 63 -6.29 7.41 -12.96
C ARG A 63 -7.40 7.83 -12.00
N ARG A 64 -8.65 7.62 -12.43
CA ARG A 64 -9.80 7.82 -11.55
C ARG A 64 -9.67 6.89 -10.33
N GLY A 65 -9.81 7.46 -9.13
CA GLY A 65 -9.70 6.74 -7.85
C GLY A 65 -8.29 6.66 -7.28
N ASP A 66 -7.27 7.17 -8.00
CA ASP A 66 -5.96 7.33 -7.39
C ASP A 66 -5.94 8.58 -6.49
N THR A 67 -5.31 8.42 -5.34
CA THR A 67 -4.86 9.52 -4.47
C THR A 67 -3.34 9.63 -4.52
N LEU A 68 -2.76 10.80 -4.22
CA LEU A 68 -1.30 10.93 -4.16
C LEU A 68 -0.69 9.91 -3.19
N PHE A 69 -1.40 9.64 -2.09
CA PHE A 69 -1.04 8.62 -1.11
C PHE A 69 -1.04 7.21 -1.71
N SER A 70 -2.07 6.82 -2.45
CA SER A 70 -2.15 5.50 -3.10
C SER A 70 -1.02 5.28 -4.11
N ILE A 71 -0.67 6.32 -4.87
CA ILE A 71 0.42 6.28 -5.86
C ILE A 71 1.76 6.16 -5.14
N ALA A 72 2.01 7.04 -4.16
CA ALA A 72 3.23 6.99 -3.37
C ALA A 72 3.40 5.63 -2.68
N PHE A 73 2.33 5.12 -2.06
CA PHE A 73 2.31 3.82 -1.42
C PHE A 73 2.61 2.68 -2.40
N ARG A 74 1.99 2.68 -3.59
CA ARG A 74 2.21 1.67 -4.64
C ARG A 74 3.68 1.61 -5.06
N TYR A 75 4.33 2.76 -5.20
CA TYR A 75 5.71 2.86 -5.68
C TYR A 75 6.76 2.92 -4.56
N GLY A 76 6.35 2.85 -3.29
CA GLY A 76 7.24 2.90 -2.13
C GLY A 76 7.90 4.26 -1.93
N TRP A 77 7.21 5.33 -2.34
CA TRP A 77 7.59 6.72 -2.10
C TRP A 77 6.93 7.25 -0.84
N ASP A 78 7.61 8.22 -0.23
CA ASP A 78 6.96 9.12 0.71
C ASP A 78 6.04 10.06 -0.06
N TRP A 79 4.79 10.18 0.39
CA TRP A 79 3.77 10.96 -0.31
C TRP A 79 4.11 12.45 -0.30
N LYS A 80 4.76 12.96 0.77
CA LYS A 80 5.16 14.35 0.90
C LYS A 80 6.37 14.67 0.02
N ALA A 81 7.35 13.77 -0.02
CA ALA A 81 8.47 13.89 -0.96
C ALA A 81 7.98 13.85 -2.42
N LEU A 82 6.99 12.99 -2.73
CA LEU A 82 6.39 12.91 -4.05
C LEU A 82 5.61 14.19 -4.41
N ALA A 83 4.84 14.75 -3.47
CA ALA A 83 4.16 16.04 -3.64
C ALA A 83 5.17 17.16 -3.92
N ALA A 84 6.21 17.29 -3.10
CA ALA A 84 7.23 18.32 -3.26
C ALA A 84 7.94 18.20 -4.61
N ARG A 85 8.27 16.97 -5.03
CA ARG A 85 8.90 16.70 -6.34
C ARG A 85 8.03 17.15 -7.51
N ASN A 86 6.71 16.99 -7.37
CA ASN A 86 5.73 17.31 -8.41
C ASN A 86 5.07 18.68 -8.22
N GLN A 87 5.59 19.51 -7.29
CA GLN A 87 5.06 20.83 -6.95
C GLN A 87 3.56 20.81 -6.66
N ILE A 88 3.09 19.77 -5.94
CA ILE A 88 1.69 19.61 -5.57
C ILE A 88 1.51 20.22 -4.17
N PRO A 89 0.86 21.40 -4.05
CA PRO A 89 0.62 22.03 -2.75
C PRO A 89 -0.46 21.28 -1.97
N GLU A 90 -0.57 21.59 -0.68
CA GLU A 90 -1.75 21.22 0.11
C GLU A 90 -3.03 21.73 -0.57
N PRO A 91 -4.11 20.93 -0.61
CA PRO A 91 -4.37 19.69 0.14
C PRO A 91 -3.93 18.39 -0.59
N PHE A 92 -2.87 18.42 -1.40
CA PHE A 92 -2.30 17.28 -2.12
C PHE A 92 -3.26 16.63 -3.14
N THR A 93 -4.19 17.44 -3.65
CA THR A 93 -5.17 17.00 -4.64
C THR A 93 -4.51 16.78 -5.99
N ILE A 94 -4.81 15.62 -6.60
CA ILE A 94 -4.40 15.27 -7.96
C ILE A 94 -5.63 15.02 -8.83
N LYS A 95 -5.50 15.23 -10.14
CA LYS A 95 -6.61 15.04 -11.09
C LYS A 95 -6.31 13.88 -12.04
N PRO A 96 -7.31 13.09 -12.46
CA PRO A 96 -7.12 12.11 -13.52
C PRO A 96 -6.50 12.76 -14.77
N GLY A 97 -5.54 12.07 -15.39
CA GLY A 97 -4.75 12.57 -16.52
C GLY A 97 -3.51 13.38 -16.12
N GLN A 98 -3.39 13.82 -14.86
CA GLN A 98 -2.17 14.47 -14.37
C GLN A 98 -0.99 13.50 -14.41
N THR A 99 0.20 13.99 -14.78
CA THR A 99 1.42 13.16 -14.77
C THR A 99 2.19 13.38 -13.47
N ILE A 100 2.52 12.29 -12.78
CA ILE A 100 3.35 12.23 -11.57
C ILE A 100 4.71 11.67 -11.94
N ARG A 101 5.77 12.40 -11.63
CA ARG A 101 7.16 12.04 -11.88
C ARG A 101 7.81 11.47 -10.63
N PHE A 102 8.65 10.45 -10.82
CA PHE A 102 9.41 9.77 -9.76
C PHE A 102 10.92 9.93 -9.95
N ASP A 103 11.37 10.85 -10.80
CA ASP A 103 12.78 11.05 -11.08
C ASP A 103 13.52 11.66 -9.88
N GLY A 104 14.73 11.20 -9.61
CA GLY A 104 15.65 11.82 -8.66
C GLY A 104 15.17 11.70 -7.21
N ARG A 105 15.57 10.62 -6.54
CA ARG A 105 15.61 10.62 -5.08
C ARG A 105 16.72 11.60 -4.69
N SER A 106 16.38 12.84 -4.32
CA SER A 106 17.24 13.54 -3.36
C SER A 106 17.08 12.72 -2.09
N SER A 107 18.00 11.78 -1.91
CA SER A 107 18.25 11.15 -0.62
C SER A 107 18.56 12.29 0.34
N SER A 108 17.52 12.79 1.01
CA SER A 108 17.66 13.59 2.22
C SER A 108 18.14 12.65 3.35
N THR A 109 19.29 12.02 3.14
CA THR A 109 20.26 11.82 4.20
C THR A 109 21.01 13.14 4.20
N GLN A 110 20.50 14.13 4.95
CA GLN A 110 21.39 15.20 5.36
C GLN A 110 22.40 14.54 6.30
N ASP A 111 23.57 14.23 5.76
CA ASP A 111 24.80 14.20 6.52
C ASP A 111 24.88 15.53 7.28
N VAL A 112 24.65 15.44 8.59
CA VAL A 112 24.92 16.54 9.53
C VAL A 112 26.43 16.63 9.69
N ALA A 113 27.07 17.33 8.76
CA ALA A 113 28.40 17.87 8.91
C ALA A 113 28.33 19.38 8.67
N SER A 114 28.14 20.14 9.75
CA SER A 114 28.68 21.50 9.89
C SER A 114 28.64 21.94 11.35
N THR A 115 29.85 22.01 11.87
CA THR A 115 30.34 22.53 13.14
C THR A 115 29.74 23.86 13.57
N SER A 116 29.48 23.92 14.88
CA SER A 116 29.44 25.04 15.81
C SER A 116 29.89 26.43 15.33
N GLY A 117 29.02 27.42 15.58
CA GLY A 117 29.36 28.84 15.66
C GLY A 117 28.28 29.60 16.43
N ALA A 118 28.63 30.07 17.62
CA ALA A 118 27.75 30.61 18.65
C ALA A 118 27.23 32.03 18.36
N GLY A 119 25.99 32.30 18.75
CA GLY A 119 25.40 33.64 18.86
C GLY A 119 24.16 33.60 19.77
N ARG A 120 24.23 34.33 20.89
CA ARG A 120 23.36 34.29 22.09
C ARG A 120 21.98 34.99 21.89
N PRO A 121 21.09 34.97 22.90
CA PRO A 121 19.65 34.74 22.76
C PRO A 121 18.81 36.03 22.71
N VAL A 122 17.55 35.91 22.28
CA VAL A 122 16.50 36.88 22.62
C VAL A 122 15.28 36.17 23.19
N THR A 123 15.05 36.51 24.45
CA THR A 123 13.86 36.32 25.26
C THR A 123 12.64 36.96 24.61
N SER A 124 11.51 36.26 24.56
CA SER A 124 10.19 36.89 24.68
C SER A 124 9.18 35.93 25.31
N THR A 125 8.96 36.17 26.60
CA THR A 125 7.82 35.72 27.38
C THR A 125 6.67 36.70 27.19
N SER A 126 5.45 36.19 26.96
CA SER A 126 4.14 36.72 27.40
C SER A 126 3.05 36.33 26.38
N THR A 127 1.76 36.15 26.67
CA THR A 127 0.95 35.84 27.86
C THR A 127 -0.45 35.58 27.30
N SER A 128 -1.19 34.65 27.92
CA SER A 128 -2.61 34.37 27.76
C SER A 128 -3.54 35.56 28.03
N THR A 129 -4.57 35.78 27.21
CA THR A 129 -5.85 36.46 27.57
C THR A 129 -6.87 36.14 26.46
N SER A 130 -7.91 35.31 26.64
CA SER A 130 -9.11 35.46 27.49
C SER A 130 -9.95 36.69 27.13
N SER A 131 -10.68 36.65 26.01
CA SER A 131 -11.83 37.54 25.77
C SER A 131 -13.14 36.79 25.98
N SER A 132 -13.65 36.95 27.20
CA SER A 132 -15.03 36.73 27.60
C SER A 132 -15.94 37.70 26.84
N GLY A 133 -16.93 37.16 26.14
CA GLY A 133 -17.99 37.90 25.46
C GLY A 133 -19.34 37.24 25.77
N SER A 134 -19.80 37.45 27.02
CA SER A 134 -21.13 37.10 27.48
C SER A 134 -22.18 37.97 26.79
N VAL A 135 -23.09 37.36 26.03
CA VAL A 135 -24.42 37.94 25.78
C VAL A 135 -25.46 36.90 26.17
N LYS A 136 -26.09 37.19 27.31
CA LYS A 136 -27.26 36.55 27.88
C LYS A 136 -28.47 36.98 27.04
N THR A 137 -29.20 36.05 26.45
CA THR A 137 -30.61 36.29 26.10
C THR A 137 -31.41 35.04 26.42
N THR A 138 -32.14 35.17 27.52
CA THR A 138 -33.22 34.29 27.96
C THR A 138 -34.39 34.43 27.00
N VAL A 139 -34.85 33.32 26.42
CA VAL A 139 -36.24 33.23 25.96
C VAL A 139 -36.82 31.90 26.45
N ILE A 140 -37.76 32.03 27.38
CA ILE A 140 -38.59 30.98 27.94
C ILE A 140 -39.68 30.63 26.93
N SER A 141 -39.82 29.36 26.59
CA SER A 141 -41.14 28.79 26.26
C SER A 141 -41.19 27.31 26.64
N LYS A 142 -42.17 27.02 27.51
CA LYS A 142 -42.57 25.73 28.09
C LYS A 142 -43.22 24.80 27.05
N PRO A 143 -43.42 23.51 27.37
CA PRO A 143 -43.26 22.40 26.45
C PRO A 143 -44.59 21.81 25.94
N VAL A 144 -44.53 21.14 24.79
CA VAL A 144 -45.53 20.14 24.39
C VAL A 144 -44.78 18.89 23.94
N ALA A 145 -45.14 17.78 24.58
CA ALA A 145 -44.57 16.47 24.43
C ALA A 145 -44.92 15.83 23.08
N VAL A 146 -43.93 15.28 22.39
CA VAL A 146 -44.09 14.06 21.58
C VAL A 146 -42.80 13.26 21.70
N VAL A 147 -42.92 12.09 22.31
CA VAL A 147 -41.86 11.09 22.47
C VAL A 147 -41.78 10.29 21.18
N PRO A 148 -40.60 10.12 20.56
CA PRO A 148 -40.26 8.87 19.95
C PRO A 148 -39.19 8.20 20.82
N VAL A 149 -39.52 7.02 21.32
CA VAL A 149 -38.59 6.12 21.99
C VAL A 149 -37.53 5.72 20.96
N VAL A 150 -36.44 6.49 20.89
CA VAL A 150 -35.21 6.07 20.23
C VAL A 150 -34.46 5.23 21.25
N ILE A 151 -34.62 3.91 21.12
CA ILE A 151 -33.81 2.93 21.83
C ILE A 151 -32.35 3.20 21.41
N PRO A 152 -31.46 3.63 22.31
CA PRO A 152 -30.04 3.66 22.00
C PRO A 152 -29.61 2.20 21.73
N PRO A 153 -28.90 1.87 20.63
CA PRO A 153 -28.32 0.55 20.51
C PRO A 153 -27.43 0.34 21.73
N SER A 154 -27.80 -0.65 22.53
CA SER A 154 -27.09 -1.06 23.72
C SER A 154 -25.60 -1.13 23.41
N ALA A 155 -24.80 -0.36 24.15
CA ALA A 155 -23.40 -0.65 24.30
C ALA A 155 -23.29 -2.05 24.90
N THR A 156 -23.21 -3.07 24.05
CA THR A 156 -22.76 -4.39 24.47
C THR A 156 -21.33 -4.18 24.93
N THR A 157 -21.12 -4.36 26.22
CA THR A 157 -19.84 -4.45 26.89
C THR A 157 -19.07 -5.63 26.31
N GLY A 158 -18.49 -5.44 25.14
CA GLY A 158 -17.49 -6.31 24.56
C GLY A 158 -16.17 -6.03 25.27
N THR A 159 -15.67 -7.03 25.96
CA THR A 159 -14.30 -7.15 26.49
C THR A 159 -13.31 -6.40 25.59
N GLY A 160 -12.74 -5.31 26.14
CA GLY A 160 -12.12 -4.22 25.38
C GLY A 160 -10.86 -4.59 24.60
N PRO A 161 -10.46 -3.75 23.63
CA PRO A 161 -9.19 -3.97 22.95
C PRO A 161 -8.03 -3.63 23.90
N ALA A 162 -7.07 -4.56 23.92
CA ALA A 162 -5.78 -4.51 24.58
C ALA A 162 -5.19 -3.10 24.70
N GLY A 163 -4.66 -2.81 25.89
CA GLY A 163 -4.16 -1.51 26.33
C GLY A 163 -3.34 -0.78 25.28
N LYS A 164 -3.57 0.53 25.18
CA LYS A 164 -2.82 1.44 24.32
C LYS A 164 -1.31 1.27 24.59
N SER A 165 -0.52 1.04 23.53
CA SER A 165 0.94 1.10 23.65
C SER A 165 1.38 2.48 24.15
N PRO A 166 2.56 2.60 24.78
CA PRO A 166 3.20 3.90 25.02
C PRO A 166 3.35 4.76 23.75
N THR A 167 3.37 4.11 22.59
CA THR A 167 3.47 4.71 21.25
C THR A 167 2.13 5.17 20.67
N GLY A 168 0.99 4.96 21.35
CA GLY A 168 -0.34 5.40 20.87
C GLY A 168 -0.95 4.50 19.80
N TRP A 169 -0.42 3.28 19.62
CA TRP A 169 -0.96 2.28 18.70
C TRP A 169 -1.68 1.17 19.46
N THR A 170 -2.71 0.60 18.83
CA THR A 170 -3.42 -0.58 19.29
C THR A 170 -3.52 -1.61 18.17
N TRP A 171 -3.84 -2.84 18.53
CA TRP A 171 -4.00 -3.90 17.56
C TRP A 171 -5.22 -3.66 16.65
N PRO A 172 -5.08 -3.86 15.33
CA PRO A 172 -6.15 -3.61 14.38
C PRO A 172 -7.17 -4.76 14.28
N SER A 173 -6.86 -5.92 14.86
CA SER A 173 -7.77 -7.06 14.96
C SER A 173 -7.36 -7.97 16.12
N SER A 174 -8.28 -8.82 16.56
CA SER A 174 -8.04 -9.92 17.48
C SER A 174 -7.80 -11.19 16.67
N GLY A 175 -6.66 -11.84 16.80
CA GLY A 175 -6.39 -13.02 16.00
C GLY A 175 -4.96 -13.52 16.14
N ILE A 176 -4.68 -14.66 15.50
CA ILE A 176 -3.36 -15.29 15.53
C ILE A 176 -2.50 -14.66 14.43
N LEU A 177 -1.27 -14.31 14.78
CA LEU A 177 -0.28 -13.84 13.83
C LEU A 177 0.19 -14.99 12.95
N ILE A 178 -0.16 -14.96 11.66
CA ILE A 178 0.17 -16.00 10.68
C ILE A 178 1.23 -15.56 9.66
N GLY A 179 1.56 -14.27 9.63
CA GLY A 179 2.62 -13.72 8.80
C GLY A 179 3.35 -12.60 9.52
N LYS A 180 4.69 -12.65 9.50
CA LYS A 180 5.56 -11.63 10.10
C LYS A 180 6.17 -10.74 9.03
N PHE A 181 6.54 -9.53 9.44
CA PHE A 181 7.28 -8.59 8.62
C PHE A 181 8.62 -9.18 8.18
N SER A 182 9.00 -8.93 6.93
CA SER A 182 10.31 -9.29 6.40
C SER A 182 10.94 -8.12 5.64
N SER A 183 12.08 -7.65 6.15
CA SER A 183 12.86 -6.56 5.57
C SER A 183 13.62 -6.96 4.30
N ASN A 184 13.90 -8.26 4.12
CA ASN A 184 14.74 -8.78 3.04
C ASN A 184 13.88 -9.15 1.82
N GLY A 185 13.71 -8.22 0.87
CA GLY A 185 13.27 -8.59 -0.48
C GLY A 185 11.77 -8.74 -0.76
N SER A 186 10.88 -8.25 0.12
CA SER A 186 9.44 -8.00 -0.15
C SER A 186 8.48 -9.19 -0.11
N LEU A 187 8.76 -10.23 0.69
CA LEU A 187 7.76 -11.30 0.88
C LEU A 187 6.52 -10.77 1.63
N ASN A 188 6.73 -10.12 2.78
CA ASN A 188 5.68 -9.50 3.58
C ASN A 188 6.13 -8.11 4.08
N LYS A 189 5.42 -7.06 3.69
CA LYS A 189 5.71 -5.65 4.05
C LYS A 189 5.03 -5.20 5.35
N GLY A 190 4.36 -6.13 6.02
CA GLY A 190 3.62 -5.92 7.25
C GLY A 190 3.43 -7.24 7.99
N ILE A 191 2.36 -7.33 8.77
CA ILE A 191 1.94 -8.54 9.45
C ILE A 191 0.62 -9.06 8.89
N ASP A 192 0.42 -10.38 8.96
CA ASP A 192 -0.85 -11.02 8.63
C ASP A 192 -1.48 -11.59 9.89
N ILE A 193 -2.73 -11.20 10.15
CA ILE A 193 -3.51 -11.63 11.30
C ILE A 193 -4.67 -12.48 10.78
N ALA A 194 -4.71 -13.75 11.17
CA ALA A 194 -5.83 -14.63 10.88
C ALA A 194 -7.07 -14.18 11.66
N GLY A 195 -8.24 -14.36 11.07
CA GLY A 195 -9.51 -14.04 11.69
C GLY A 195 -10.68 -14.61 10.89
N ASP A 196 -11.88 -14.24 11.29
CA ASP A 196 -13.12 -14.75 10.71
C ASP A 196 -13.67 -13.81 9.63
N LEU A 197 -14.44 -14.38 8.69
CA LEU A 197 -15.05 -13.60 7.61
C LEU A 197 -16.04 -12.60 8.21
N GLY A 198 -15.79 -11.31 8.02
CA GLY A 198 -16.63 -10.25 8.58
C GLY A 198 -16.21 -9.73 9.94
N GLN A 199 -15.14 -10.28 10.51
CA GLN A 199 -14.61 -9.80 11.78
C GLN A 199 -14.26 -8.30 11.70
N PRO A 200 -14.59 -7.50 12.72
CA PRO A 200 -14.27 -6.07 12.73
C PRO A 200 -12.77 -5.81 12.62
N VAL A 201 -12.39 -4.91 11.70
CA VAL A 201 -11.04 -4.35 11.59
C VAL A 201 -11.07 -2.93 12.16
N LEU A 202 -10.16 -2.66 13.09
CA LEU A 202 -10.10 -1.43 13.87
C LEU A 202 -8.94 -0.54 13.41
N ALA A 203 -9.11 0.78 13.48
CA ALA A 203 -8.02 1.72 13.30
C ALA A 203 -6.98 1.56 14.42
N ALA A 204 -5.73 1.30 14.04
CA ALA A 204 -4.63 1.09 14.99
C ALA A 204 -4.23 2.37 15.73
N SER A 205 -4.50 3.56 15.17
CA SER A 205 -4.27 4.85 15.83
C SER A 205 -5.18 5.93 15.24
N ASP A 206 -5.24 7.10 15.87
CA ASP A 206 -6.01 8.26 15.39
C ASP A 206 -5.47 8.74 14.04
N GLY A 207 -6.34 9.16 13.12
CA GLY A 207 -5.87 9.68 11.83
C GLY A 207 -6.97 9.99 10.83
N SER A 208 -6.55 10.30 9.60
CA SER A 208 -7.43 10.59 8.47
C SER A 208 -7.28 9.52 7.40
N VAL A 209 -8.40 9.04 6.87
CA VAL A 209 -8.43 8.08 5.76
C VAL A 209 -8.00 8.80 4.48
N VAL A 210 -6.84 8.41 3.94
CA VAL A 210 -6.26 9.04 2.73
C VAL A 210 -6.42 8.18 1.47
N TYR A 211 -6.99 6.99 1.62
CA TYR A 211 -7.39 6.11 0.54
C TYR A 211 -8.34 5.03 1.06
N ALA A 212 -9.40 4.72 0.30
CA ALA A 212 -10.31 3.61 0.56
C ALA A 212 -10.80 3.01 -0.77
N GLY A 213 -10.41 1.77 -1.09
CA GLY A 213 -10.88 1.03 -2.27
C GLY A 213 -9.90 -0.05 -2.74
N SER A 214 -10.10 -0.58 -3.95
CA SER A 214 -9.36 -1.73 -4.50
C SER A 214 -8.38 -1.44 -5.65
N GLY A 215 -8.08 -0.18 -5.92
CA GLY A 215 -7.12 0.26 -6.95
C GLY A 215 -5.64 -0.08 -6.70
N LEU A 216 -5.27 -0.67 -5.55
CA LEU A 216 -3.91 -1.18 -5.32
C LEU A 216 -3.86 -2.70 -5.41
N ARG A 217 -3.19 -3.19 -6.46
CA ARG A 217 -2.97 -4.63 -6.66
C ARG A 217 -2.21 -5.26 -5.50
N GLY A 218 -2.59 -6.48 -5.16
CA GLY A 218 -2.00 -7.26 -4.06
C GLY A 218 -2.57 -6.96 -2.68
N TYR A 219 -3.41 -5.93 -2.53
CA TYR A 219 -4.01 -5.55 -1.24
C TYR A 219 -5.51 -5.83 -1.13
N GLY A 220 -6.18 -6.19 -2.23
CA GLY A 220 -7.65 -6.31 -2.24
C GLY A 220 -8.33 -4.99 -1.92
N GLU A 221 -9.43 -5.05 -1.17
CA GLU A 221 -10.07 -3.86 -0.60
C GLU A 221 -9.20 -3.31 0.53
N LEU A 222 -8.69 -2.10 0.33
CA LEU A 222 -7.65 -1.49 1.12
C LEU A 222 -8.10 -0.15 1.70
N ILE A 223 -7.76 0.08 2.97
CA ILE A 223 -7.78 1.40 3.60
C ILE A 223 -6.36 1.83 3.91
N ILE A 224 -6.02 3.09 3.64
CA ILE A 224 -4.77 3.72 4.11
C ILE A 224 -5.15 4.90 5.00
N ILE A 225 -4.55 4.97 6.19
CA ILE A 225 -4.80 6.02 7.18
C ILE A 225 -3.52 6.79 7.44
N LYS A 226 -3.57 8.12 7.27
CA LYS A 226 -2.50 9.04 7.69
C LYS A 226 -2.69 9.36 9.17
N HIS A 227 -1.69 9.04 9.99
CA HIS A 227 -1.68 9.35 11.42
C HIS A 227 -0.88 10.62 11.71
N SER A 228 0.18 10.86 10.93
CA SER A 228 1.00 12.06 11.01
C SER A 228 1.74 12.27 9.68
N ASP A 229 2.60 13.29 9.60
CA ASP A 229 3.47 13.48 8.44
C ASP A 229 4.51 12.38 8.27
N THR A 230 4.74 11.59 9.31
CA THR A 230 5.75 10.53 9.33
C THR A 230 5.15 9.15 9.16
N TYR A 231 3.93 8.92 9.66
CA TYR A 231 3.34 7.58 9.75
C TYR A 231 2.03 7.44 8.98
N VAL A 232 1.95 6.36 8.20
CA VAL A 232 0.71 5.86 7.60
C VAL A 232 0.54 4.38 7.93
N SER A 233 -0.70 3.91 8.04
CA SER A 233 -1.02 2.49 8.16
C SER A 233 -1.92 2.01 7.02
N ALA A 234 -1.82 0.73 6.68
CA ALA A 234 -2.60 0.10 5.63
C ALA A 234 -3.30 -1.16 6.14
N TYR A 235 -4.57 -1.34 5.76
CA TYR A 235 -5.44 -2.44 6.17
C TYR A 235 -5.97 -3.09 4.89
N GLY A 236 -5.41 -4.24 4.52
CA GLY A 236 -5.73 -4.95 3.28
C GLY A 236 -6.60 -6.19 3.46
N HIS A 237 -7.05 -6.73 2.34
CA HIS A 237 -7.86 -7.94 2.19
C HIS A 237 -9.24 -7.87 2.83
N ASN A 238 -9.79 -6.68 3.03
CA ASN A 238 -11.11 -6.52 3.63
C ASN A 238 -12.22 -7.04 2.70
N ARG A 239 -13.37 -7.43 3.24
CA ARG A 239 -14.56 -7.71 2.42
C ARG A 239 -15.43 -6.46 2.20
N ARG A 240 -15.39 -5.53 3.15
CA ARG A 240 -16.21 -4.31 3.15
C ARG A 240 -15.46 -3.18 3.85
N LEU A 241 -15.48 -2.00 3.24
CA LEU A 241 -14.95 -0.78 3.83
C LEU A 241 -16.11 -0.01 4.48
N LEU A 242 -15.95 0.39 5.75
CA LEU A 242 -16.96 1.14 6.51
C LEU A 242 -16.63 2.63 6.60
N VAL A 243 -15.51 3.04 6.01
CA VAL A 243 -15.04 4.41 5.96
C VAL A 243 -14.71 4.80 4.52
N ARG A 244 -14.63 6.12 4.30
CA ARG A 244 -14.33 6.73 3.00
C ARG A 244 -13.16 7.68 3.10
N GLU A 245 -12.55 8.00 1.95
CA GLU A 245 -11.49 9.01 1.86
C GLU A 245 -11.94 10.35 2.49
N GLY A 246 -11.02 11.00 3.21
CA GLY A 246 -11.23 12.24 3.94
C GLY A 246 -11.81 12.06 5.35
N GLN A 247 -12.33 10.89 5.70
CA GLN A 247 -12.93 10.65 7.01
C GLN A 247 -11.88 10.63 8.13
N GLN A 248 -12.20 11.28 9.26
CA GLN A 248 -11.40 11.18 10.49
C GLN A 248 -11.79 9.91 11.26
N VAL A 249 -10.80 9.23 11.83
CA VAL A 249 -11.00 8.03 12.65
C VAL A 249 -10.22 8.11 13.96
N LYS A 250 -10.71 7.37 14.96
CA LYS A 250 -10.07 7.21 16.26
C LYS A 250 -9.48 5.83 16.44
N ALA A 251 -8.42 5.71 17.23
CA ALA A 251 -7.86 4.43 17.62
C ALA A 251 -8.95 3.51 18.21
N GLY A 252 -9.05 2.28 17.72
CA GLY A 252 -10.08 1.31 18.11
C GLY A 252 -11.42 1.47 17.41
N GLN A 253 -11.62 2.49 16.56
CA GLN A 253 -12.82 2.63 15.75
C GLN A 253 -12.87 1.55 14.66
N THR A 254 -14.02 0.92 14.45
CA THR A 254 -14.21 -0.01 13.33
C THR A 254 -14.18 0.72 12.00
N ILE A 255 -13.32 0.27 11.09
CA ILE A 255 -13.09 0.88 9.78
C ILE A 255 -13.42 -0.04 8.62
N ALA A 256 -13.42 -1.35 8.84
CA ALA A 256 -13.71 -2.35 7.82
C ALA A 256 -14.16 -3.67 8.44
N GLU A 257 -14.59 -4.57 7.57
CA GLU A 257 -14.85 -5.98 7.90
C GLU A 257 -13.80 -6.85 7.19
N MET A 258 -13.17 -7.75 7.95
CA MET A 258 -12.13 -8.65 7.45
C MET A 258 -12.68 -9.57 6.35
N GLY A 259 -11.85 -9.86 5.36
CA GLY A 259 -12.20 -10.72 4.24
C GLY A 259 -10.99 -11.47 3.69
N SER A 260 -11.13 -11.86 2.43
CA SER A 260 -10.10 -12.55 1.64
C SER A 260 -9.88 -11.90 0.28
N THR A 261 -10.23 -10.62 0.10
CA THR A 261 -10.12 -9.97 -1.22
C THR A 261 -8.65 -9.90 -1.65
N GLY A 262 -8.34 -10.41 -2.84
CA GLY A 262 -6.97 -10.42 -3.36
C GLY A 262 -6.00 -11.35 -2.62
N THR A 263 -6.48 -12.33 -1.87
CA THR A 263 -5.67 -13.37 -1.20
C THR A 263 -6.39 -14.73 -1.19
N ASP A 264 -5.72 -15.79 -0.74
CA ASP A 264 -6.19 -17.18 -0.69
C ASP A 264 -7.06 -17.53 0.53
N ARG A 265 -7.07 -16.71 1.59
CA ARG A 265 -7.74 -17.01 2.86
C ARG A 265 -8.19 -15.75 3.58
N VAL A 266 -9.07 -15.92 4.57
CA VAL A 266 -9.48 -14.80 5.42
C VAL A 266 -8.33 -14.39 6.32
N LYS A 267 -7.87 -13.15 6.16
CA LYS A 267 -6.82 -12.53 6.98
C LYS A 267 -6.85 -11.01 6.84
N LEU A 268 -6.32 -10.32 7.83
CA LEU A 268 -5.97 -8.91 7.72
C LEU A 268 -4.48 -8.78 7.40
N HIS A 269 -4.16 -8.10 6.30
CA HIS A 269 -2.80 -7.61 6.07
C HIS A 269 -2.68 -6.21 6.67
N PHE A 270 -1.78 -6.03 7.64
CA PHE A 270 -1.56 -4.77 8.32
C PHE A 270 -0.13 -4.28 8.11
N GLU A 271 0.03 -3.10 7.51
CA GLU A 271 1.33 -2.44 7.36
C GLU A 271 1.39 -1.12 8.15
N ILE A 272 2.57 -0.80 8.66
CA ILE A 272 2.93 0.56 9.07
C ILE A 272 4.07 1.01 8.16
N ARG A 273 3.97 2.25 7.66
CA ARG A 273 5.05 2.88 6.92
C ARG A 273 5.50 4.16 7.59
N ARG A 274 6.82 4.33 7.66
CA ARG A 274 7.50 5.53 8.12
C ARG A 274 8.16 6.19 6.92
N GLN A 275 7.74 7.40 6.57
CA GLN A 275 8.25 8.15 5.41
C GLN A 275 8.23 7.30 4.12
N GLY A 276 7.08 6.68 3.83
CA GLY A 276 6.89 5.81 2.67
C GLY A 276 7.54 4.41 2.74
N LYS A 277 8.45 4.16 3.68
CA LYS A 277 9.12 2.86 3.85
C LYS A 277 8.36 1.97 4.83
N PRO A 278 8.11 0.69 4.51
CA PRO A 278 7.50 -0.24 5.45
C PRO A 278 8.44 -0.54 6.62
N VAL A 279 7.87 -0.60 7.82
CA VAL A 279 8.55 -0.90 9.09
C VAL A 279 7.80 -2.04 9.78
N ASP A 280 8.48 -2.77 10.67
CA ASP A 280 7.86 -3.88 11.42
C ASP A 280 6.76 -3.35 12.35
N PRO A 281 5.46 -3.71 12.13
CA PRO A 281 4.37 -3.28 12.99
C PRO A 281 4.49 -3.77 14.44
N LEU A 282 5.15 -4.91 14.70
CA LEU A 282 5.28 -5.47 16.05
C LEU A 282 6.11 -4.58 16.98
N GLY A 283 6.94 -3.68 16.43
CA GLY A 283 7.66 -2.67 17.22
C GLY A 283 6.78 -1.52 17.72
N PHE A 284 5.56 -1.38 17.19
CA PHE A 284 4.61 -0.31 17.55
C PHE A 284 3.45 -0.81 18.39
N LEU A 285 3.02 -2.06 18.13
CA LEU A 285 1.85 -2.65 18.76
C LEU A 285 2.13 -3.11 20.20
N PRO A 286 1.09 -3.17 21.06
CA PRO A 286 1.25 -3.69 22.43
C PRO A 286 1.72 -5.14 22.39
N ARG A 287 2.57 -5.55 23.33
CA ARG A 287 2.96 -6.96 23.48
C ARG A 287 1.71 -7.79 23.83
N ARG A 288 1.59 -8.95 23.19
CA ARG A 288 0.59 -9.98 23.47
C ARG A 288 1.30 -11.23 23.97
#